data_AF-U5FCB1-F1
#
_entry.id   AF-U5FCB1-F1
#
_cell.length_a   1.000
_cell.length_b   1.000
_cell.length_c   1.000
_cell.angle_alpha   90.00
_cell.angle_beta   90.00
_cell.angle_gamma   90.00
#
_symmetry.space_group_name_H-M   'P 1'
#
loop_
_entity.id
_entity.type
_entity.pdbx_description
1 polymer ?
#
loop_
_entity_poly.entity_id
_entity_poly.type
_entity_poly.pdbx_seq_one_letter_code
_entity_poly.pdbx_strand_id
1 'polypeptide(L)'
;MSAASIIIIICGGVAWFTYRRIKQFPIIAIQGAFQRADYQHALELLNGAGAEKLLSPLEKDRLLMKAYFMAGKKNEFLEQIAKIAHTQYKKGDPASVLEPWYYHSLRCKHTEFANAYQQALHACADEQTLQIADLAYQILLENSLHDITALDEYICKIRSADFHAGLLYYLKGKLCFHENAIEEALHAFDNALFNFETAESYLFYDDAKQYIDTYGNSSYLHYGKADVAIHTDIDMVERYRMIPKKDAK
;
A
#
# COMPACT_ATOMS: atom_id res chain seq x y z
N MET A 1 -40.33 -22.70 -31.07
CA MET A 1 -38.86 -22.78 -31.19
C MET A 1 -38.49 -24.20 -31.60
N SER A 2 -37.64 -24.40 -32.62
CA SER A 2 -37.25 -25.75 -33.05
C SER A 2 -36.17 -26.34 -32.12
N ALA A 3 -36.07 -27.66 -32.05
CA ALA A 3 -35.05 -28.35 -31.25
C ALA A 3 -33.62 -27.91 -31.62
N ALA A 4 -33.38 -27.59 -32.90
CA ALA A 4 -32.11 -27.05 -33.38
C ALA A 4 -31.77 -25.68 -32.76
N SER A 5 -32.76 -24.80 -32.59
CA SER A 5 -32.55 -23.48 -31.95
C SER A 5 -32.17 -23.60 -30.48
N ILE A 6 -32.74 -24.58 -29.76
CA ILE A 6 -32.44 -24.83 -28.34
C ILE A 6 -31.01 -25.37 -28.17
N ILE A 7 -30.59 -26.30 -29.03
CA ILE A 7 -29.23 -26.87 -29.02
C ILE A 7 -28.17 -25.79 -29.28
N ILE A 8 -28.41 -24.89 -30.23
CA ILE A 8 -27.47 -23.78 -30.53
C ILE A 8 -27.31 -22.86 -29.32
N ILE A 9 -28.40 -22.53 -28.61
CA ILE A 9 -28.36 -21.69 -27.41
C ILE A 9 -27.59 -22.39 -26.28
N ILE A 10 -27.82 -23.69 -26.06
CA ILE A 10 -27.11 -24.46 -25.04
C ILE A 10 -25.61 -24.56 -25.38
N CYS A 11 -25.25 -24.89 -26.62
CA CYS A 11 -23.86 -24.95 -27.06
C CYS A 11 -23.15 -23.59 -26.94
N GLY A 12 -23.83 -22.49 -27.28
CA GLY A 12 -23.31 -21.14 -27.09
C GLY A 12 -23.09 -20.80 -25.60
N GLY A 13 -24.04 -21.18 -24.74
CA GLY A 13 -23.91 -21.02 -23.28
C GLY A 13 -22.76 -21.82 -22.68
N VAL A 14 -22.58 -23.08 -23.11
CA VAL A 14 -21.47 -23.95 -22.67
C VAL A 14 -20.14 -23.41 -23.16
N ALA A 15 -20.03 -23.00 -24.43
CA ALA A 15 -18.82 -22.41 -24.99
C ALA A 15 -18.43 -21.10 -24.28
N TRP A 16 -19.41 -20.25 -23.95
CA TRP A 16 -19.18 -19.03 -23.18
C TRP A 16 -18.75 -19.34 -21.73
N PHE A 17 -19.36 -20.34 -21.10
CA PHE A 17 -19.01 -20.75 -19.73
C PHE A 17 -17.61 -21.37 -19.65
N THR A 18 -17.25 -22.25 -20.59
CA THR A 18 -15.90 -22.83 -20.67
C THR A 18 -14.86 -21.77 -20.99
N TYR A 19 -15.14 -20.86 -21.93
CA TYR A 19 -14.29 -19.69 -22.21
C TYR A 19 -14.04 -18.85 -20.95
N ARG A 20 -15.08 -18.55 -20.18
CA ARG A 20 -14.97 -17.78 -18.93
C ARG A 20 -14.16 -18.51 -17.86
N ARG A 21 -14.34 -19.82 -17.72
CA ARG A 21 -13.56 -20.67 -16.79
C ARG A 21 -12.09 -20.76 -17.18
N ILE A 22 -11.77 -20.94 -18.46
CA ILE A 22 -10.38 -20.96 -18.96
C ILE A 22 -9.70 -19.62 -18.70
N LYS A 23 -10.39 -18.49 -18.86
CA LYS A 23 -9.86 -17.16 -18.54
C LYS A 23 -9.62 -16.92 -17.05
N GLN A 24 -10.31 -17.62 -16.15
CA GLN A 24 -10.12 -17.46 -14.71
C GLN A 24 -8.99 -18.35 -14.15
N PHE A 25 -8.60 -19.39 -14.88
CA PHE A 25 -7.62 -20.37 -14.40
C PHE A 25 -6.25 -19.76 -14.08
N PRO A 26 -5.64 -18.88 -14.91
CA PRO A 26 -4.33 -18.30 -14.58
C PRO A 26 -4.36 -17.41 -13.34
N ILE A 27 -5.45 -16.67 -13.10
CA ILE A 27 -5.62 -15.83 -11.90
C ILE A 27 -5.71 -16.71 -10.66
N ILE A 28 -6.51 -17.78 -10.71
CA ILE A 28 -6.65 -18.74 -9.61
C ILE A 28 -5.32 -19.45 -9.36
N ALA A 29 -4.57 -19.79 -10.41
CA ALA A 29 -3.26 -20.42 -10.29
C ALA A 29 -2.23 -19.48 -9.64
N ILE A 30 -2.18 -18.20 -10.07
CA ILE A 30 -1.30 -17.19 -9.47
C ILE A 30 -1.65 -17.01 -7.98
N GLN A 31 -2.94 -16.84 -7.66
CA GLN A 31 -3.39 -16.73 -6.26
C GLN A 31 -3.04 -17.98 -5.45
N GLY A 32 -3.27 -19.17 -6.00
CA GLY A 32 -2.90 -20.43 -5.37
C GLY A 32 -1.39 -20.56 -5.13
N ALA A 33 -0.56 -20.08 -6.06
CA ALA A 33 0.89 -20.05 -5.89
C ALA A 33 1.30 -19.10 -4.75
N PHE A 34 0.75 -17.88 -4.70
CA PHE A 34 0.95 -16.96 -3.58
C PHE A 34 0.52 -17.56 -2.23
N GLN A 35 -0.65 -18.20 -2.17
CA GLN A 35 -1.17 -18.82 -0.94
C GLN A 35 -0.31 -19.98 -0.43
N ARG A 36 0.37 -20.69 -1.34
CA ARG A 36 1.27 -21.80 -1.00
C ARG A 36 2.71 -21.35 -0.79
N ALA A 37 2.97 -20.03 -0.83
CA ALA A 37 4.31 -19.46 -0.84
C ALA A 37 5.23 -19.99 -1.96
N ASP A 38 4.65 -20.46 -3.07
CA ASP A 38 5.39 -20.94 -4.24
C ASP A 38 5.66 -19.77 -5.20
N TYR A 39 6.59 -18.90 -4.79
CA TYR A 39 6.85 -17.66 -5.51
C TYR A 39 7.60 -17.87 -6.84
N GLN A 40 8.35 -18.96 -6.99
CA GLN A 40 8.96 -19.30 -8.28
C GLN A 40 7.87 -19.67 -9.29
N HIS A 41 6.90 -20.50 -8.89
CA HIS A 41 5.78 -20.81 -9.77
C HIS A 41 4.91 -19.58 -10.06
N ALA A 42 4.71 -18.70 -9.07
CA ALA A 42 4.03 -17.43 -9.31
C ALA A 42 4.73 -16.58 -10.38
N LEU A 43 6.06 -16.49 -10.34
CA LEU A 43 6.85 -15.78 -11.36
C LEU A 43 6.73 -16.42 -12.74
N GLU A 44 6.76 -17.75 -12.85
CA GLU A 44 6.54 -18.46 -14.12
C GLU A 44 5.16 -18.14 -14.72
N LEU A 45 4.11 -18.18 -13.88
CA LEU A 45 2.75 -17.88 -14.30
C LEU A 45 2.59 -16.42 -14.75
N LEU A 46 3.19 -15.47 -14.02
CA LEU A 46 3.14 -14.04 -14.34
C LEU A 46 3.93 -13.68 -15.61
N ASN A 47 5.03 -14.37 -15.88
CA ASN A 47 5.81 -14.19 -17.10
C ASN A 47 5.24 -14.94 -18.32
N GLY A 48 4.28 -15.85 -18.11
CA GLY A 48 3.62 -16.57 -19.18
C GLY A 48 2.61 -15.74 -19.98
N ALA A 49 2.32 -16.18 -21.21
CA ALA A 49 1.35 -15.56 -22.12
C ALA A 49 -0.09 -15.50 -21.58
N GLY A 50 -0.41 -16.32 -20.58
CA GLY A 50 -1.71 -16.30 -19.90
C GLY A 50 -1.94 -15.02 -19.11
N ALA A 51 -0.93 -14.57 -18.36
CA ALA A 51 -1.00 -13.35 -17.56
C ALA A 51 -1.15 -12.10 -18.43
N GLU A 52 -0.44 -12.03 -19.55
CA GLU A 52 -0.48 -10.88 -20.49
C GLU A 52 -1.87 -10.64 -21.09
N LYS A 53 -2.65 -11.70 -21.27
CA LYS A 53 -4.01 -11.60 -21.84
C LYS A 53 -5.08 -11.25 -20.81
N LEU A 54 -4.78 -11.39 -19.52
CA LEU A 54 -5.78 -11.35 -18.44
C LEU A 54 -5.58 -10.18 -17.48
N LEU A 55 -4.34 -9.83 -17.20
CA LEU A 55 -4.00 -8.73 -16.30
C LEU A 55 -3.74 -7.48 -17.12
N SER A 56 -4.16 -6.33 -16.59
CA SER A 56 -3.62 -5.08 -17.13
C SER A 56 -2.09 -5.04 -16.91
N PRO A 57 -1.33 -4.30 -17.73
CA PRO A 57 0.11 -4.22 -17.57
C PRO A 57 0.54 -3.80 -16.16
N LEU A 58 -0.13 -2.79 -15.57
CA LEU A 58 0.17 -2.34 -14.21
C LEU A 58 -0.15 -3.40 -13.15
N GLU A 59 -1.24 -4.15 -13.30
CA GLU A 59 -1.56 -5.24 -12.37
C GLU A 59 -0.55 -6.39 -12.45
N LYS A 60 -0.10 -6.73 -13.66
CA LYS A 60 0.98 -7.71 -13.87
C LYS A 60 2.26 -7.23 -13.19
N ASP A 61 2.64 -5.98 -13.42
CA ASP A 61 3.86 -5.39 -12.85
C ASP A 61 3.79 -5.29 -11.31
N ARG A 62 2.63 -4.95 -10.74
CA ARG A 62 2.38 -5.02 -9.29
C ARG A 62 2.58 -6.42 -8.73
N LEU A 63 2.04 -7.45 -9.40
CA LEU A 63 2.16 -8.83 -8.95
C LEU A 63 3.58 -9.38 -9.11
N LEU A 64 4.29 -8.99 -10.17
CA LEU A 64 5.71 -9.30 -10.35
C LEU A 64 6.55 -8.67 -9.24
N MET A 65 6.32 -7.39 -8.92
CA MET A 65 7.00 -6.70 -7.81
C MET A 65 6.82 -7.47 -6.50
N LYS A 66 5.57 -7.86 -6.18
CA LYS A 66 5.28 -8.68 -5.00
C LYS A 66 6.00 -10.04 -5.04
N ALA A 67 5.94 -10.74 -6.17
CA ALA A 67 6.57 -12.05 -6.30
C ALA A 67 8.10 -11.98 -6.17
N TYR A 68 8.75 -10.97 -6.74
CA TYR A 68 10.19 -10.77 -6.58
C TYR A 68 10.59 -10.50 -5.14
N PHE A 69 9.84 -9.64 -4.43
CA PHE A 69 10.06 -9.38 -3.02
C PHE A 69 9.95 -10.66 -2.18
N MET A 70 8.84 -11.40 -2.32
CA MET A 70 8.59 -12.62 -1.54
C MET A 70 9.55 -13.76 -1.89
N ALA A 71 10.05 -13.81 -3.13
CA ALA A 71 11.07 -14.77 -3.56
C ALA A 71 12.49 -14.39 -3.14
N GLY A 72 12.70 -13.25 -2.46
CA GLY A 72 14.02 -12.75 -2.10
C GLY A 72 14.88 -12.30 -3.29
N LYS A 73 14.26 -12.06 -4.45
CA LYS A 73 14.93 -11.62 -5.70
C LYS A 73 15.10 -10.10 -5.68
N LYS A 74 16.04 -9.64 -4.84
CA LYS A 74 16.25 -8.22 -4.53
C LYS A 74 16.51 -7.35 -5.77
N ASN A 75 17.39 -7.78 -6.67
CA ASN A 75 17.78 -6.97 -7.82
C ASN A 75 16.60 -6.81 -8.78
N GLU A 76 15.91 -7.90 -9.10
CA GLU A 76 14.72 -7.91 -9.95
C GLU A 76 13.58 -7.12 -9.32
N PHE A 77 13.46 -7.15 -7.99
CA PHE A 77 12.51 -6.31 -7.27
C PHE A 77 12.80 -4.81 -7.44
N LEU A 78 14.07 -4.39 -7.27
CA LEU A 78 14.47 -2.99 -7.47
C LEU A 78 14.31 -2.54 -8.94
N GLU A 79 14.66 -3.40 -9.90
CA GLU A 79 14.43 -3.16 -11.32
C GLU A 79 12.93 -3.02 -11.62
N GLN A 80 12.09 -3.83 -10.98
CA GLN A 80 10.65 -3.78 -11.16
C GLN A 80 10.03 -2.49 -10.58
N ILE A 81 10.55 -1.98 -9.45
CA ILE A 81 10.16 -0.65 -8.92
C ILE A 81 10.47 0.44 -9.94
N ALA A 82 11.71 0.47 -10.45
CA ALA A 82 12.13 1.45 -11.46
C ALA A 82 11.31 1.33 -12.75
N LYS A 83 11.01 0.10 -13.19
CA LYS A 83 10.14 -0.14 -14.36
C LYS A 83 8.75 0.43 -14.15
N ILE A 84 8.13 0.21 -12.98
CA ILE A 84 6.79 0.73 -12.68
C ILE A 84 6.78 2.25 -12.77
N ALA A 85 7.76 2.92 -12.18
CA ALA A 85 7.85 4.38 -12.18
C ALA A 85 7.95 5.00 -13.59
N HIS A 86 8.69 4.36 -14.50
CA HIS A 86 8.98 4.94 -15.82
C HIS A 86 8.07 4.43 -16.95
N THR A 87 7.16 3.51 -16.66
CA THR A 87 6.25 2.96 -17.67
C THR A 87 4.99 3.81 -17.79
N GLN A 88 4.65 4.23 -19.01
CA GLN A 88 3.37 4.89 -19.27
C GLN A 88 2.26 3.85 -19.41
N TYR A 89 1.44 3.72 -18.37
CA TYR A 89 0.29 2.82 -18.38
C TYR A 89 -0.94 3.49 -18.98
N LYS A 90 -1.66 2.77 -19.85
CA LYS A 90 -2.94 3.23 -20.40
C LYS A 90 -4.04 3.36 -19.34
N LYS A 91 -3.94 2.60 -18.24
CA LYS A 91 -4.91 2.56 -17.16
C LYS A 91 -4.21 2.27 -15.83
N GLY A 92 -4.64 2.99 -14.80
CA GLY A 92 -4.11 2.88 -13.45
C GLY A 92 -2.99 3.89 -13.18
N ASP A 93 -2.74 4.10 -11.90
CA ASP A 93 -1.74 5.06 -11.42
C ASP A 93 -0.55 4.29 -10.80
N PRO A 94 0.67 4.43 -11.34
CA PRO A 94 1.88 3.83 -10.78
C PRO A 94 2.14 4.22 -9.33
N ALA A 95 1.89 5.47 -8.95
CA ALA A 95 2.14 5.94 -7.58
C ALA A 95 1.30 5.13 -6.58
N SER A 96 0.02 4.89 -6.88
CA SER A 96 -0.85 4.04 -6.05
C SER A 96 -0.38 2.59 -5.86
N VAL A 97 0.55 2.09 -6.69
CA VAL A 97 1.19 0.78 -6.51
C VAL A 97 2.41 0.87 -5.60
N LEU A 98 3.17 1.96 -5.70
CA LEU A 98 4.44 2.15 -5.01
C LEU A 98 4.27 2.70 -3.59
N GLU A 99 3.33 3.62 -3.37
CA GLU A 99 3.12 4.31 -2.10
C GLU A 99 2.96 3.38 -0.88
N PRO A 100 2.12 2.32 -0.91
CA PRO A 100 1.98 1.45 0.27
C PRO A 100 3.30 0.77 0.65
N TRP A 101 4.12 0.40 -0.34
CA TRP A 101 5.42 -0.22 -0.11
C TRP A 101 6.47 0.79 0.33
N TYR A 102 6.40 2.01 -0.19
CA TYR A 102 7.22 3.13 0.24
C TYR A 102 7.02 3.42 1.73
N TYR A 103 5.78 3.68 2.14
CA TYR A 103 5.45 3.99 3.53
C TYR A 103 5.74 2.82 4.47
N HIS A 104 5.54 1.58 4.00
CA HIS A 104 5.97 0.40 4.75
C HIS A 104 7.49 0.36 4.96
N SER A 105 8.27 0.67 3.92
CA SER A 105 9.73 0.73 3.99
C SER A 105 10.23 1.80 4.96
N LEU A 106 9.58 2.97 4.97
CA LEU A 106 9.85 4.02 5.96
C LEU A 106 9.56 3.57 7.39
N ARG A 107 8.37 3.02 7.63
CA ARG A 107 7.95 2.53 8.95
C ARG A 107 8.92 1.48 9.51
N CYS A 108 9.36 0.57 8.65
CA CYS A 108 10.32 -0.49 9.00
C CYS A 108 11.79 -0.03 8.97
N LYS A 109 12.06 1.25 8.68
CA LYS A 109 13.40 1.83 8.56
C LYS A 109 14.32 1.08 7.58
N HIS A 110 13.74 0.52 6.53
CA HIS A 110 14.50 -0.12 5.44
C HIS A 110 15.00 0.94 4.46
N THR A 111 16.09 1.63 4.82
CA THR A 111 16.64 2.78 4.08
C THR A 111 16.85 2.51 2.59
N GLU A 112 17.42 1.36 2.23
CA GLU A 112 17.68 1.04 0.82
C GLU A 112 16.39 0.99 -0.02
N PHE A 113 15.36 0.32 0.49
CA PHE A 113 14.06 0.24 -0.19
C PHE A 113 13.33 1.58 -0.17
N ALA A 114 13.35 2.28 0.97
CA ALA A 114 12.77 3.62 1.07
C ALA A 114 13.38 4.57 0.03
N ASN A 115 14.70 4.55 -0.16
CA ASN A 115 15.39 5.38 -1.15
C ASN A 115 15.00 5.02 -2.59
N ALA A 116 14.91 3.72 -2.90
CA ALA A 116 14.49 3.26 -4.22
C ALA A 116 13.05 3.70 -4.54
N TYR A 117 12.15 3.56 -3.57
CA TYR A 117 10.76 4.00 -3.71
C TYR A 117 10.63 5.53 -3.77
N GLN A 118 11.43 6.27 -3.01
CA GLN A 118 11.45 7.73 -3.06
C GLN A 118 11.81 8.22 -4.47
N GLN A 119 12.90 7.69 -5.05
CA GLN A 119 13.28 8.01 -6.42
C GLN A 119 12.20 7.63 -7.45
N ALA A 120 11.55 6.48 -7.25
CA ALA A 120 10.47 6.02 -8.10
C ALA A 120 9.24 6.93 -8.03
N LEU A 121 8.85 7.40 -6.84
CA LEU A 121 7.73 8.32 -6.65
C LEU A 121 8.03 9.70 -7.27
N HIS A 122 9.24 10.24 -7.14
CA HIS A 122 9.64 11.48 -7.83
C HIS A 122 9.47 11.41 -9.35
N ALA A 123 9.51 10.21 -9.95
CA ALA A 123 9.37 10.04 -11.39
C ALA A 123 7.91 9.92 -11.86
N CYS A 124 6.96 9.55 -10.99
CA CYS A 124 5.60 9.22 -11.42
C CYS A 124 4.45 9.81 -10.59
N ALA A 125 4.70 10.25 -9.36
CA ALA A 125 3.67 10.77 -8.47
C ALA A 125 3.26 12.21 -8.85
N ASP A 126 2.03 12.58 -8.51
CA ASP A 126 1.59 13.96 -8.55
C ASP A 126 2.24 14.80 -7.44
N GLU A 127 2.14 16.12 -7.55
CA GLU A 127 2.78 17.07 -6.63
C GLU A 127 2.32 16.89 -5.17
N GLN A 128 1.04 16.61 -4.93
CA GLN A 128 0.52 16.44 -3.58
C GLN A 128 1.08 15.17 -2.96
N THR A 129 0.99 14.05 -3.67
CA THR A 129 1.56 12.77 -3.23
C THR A 129 3.05 12.89 -2.94
N LEU A 130 3.80 13.59 -3.79
CA LEU A 130 5.23 13.76 -3.62
C LEU A 130 5.58 14.60 -2.38
N GLN A 131 4.87 15.70 -2.15
CA GLN A 131 5.08 16.53 -0.95
C GLN A 131 4.87 15.72 0.34
N ILE A 132 3.84 14.86 0.39
CA ILE A 132 3.59 13.99 1.54
C ILE A 132 4.70 12.94 1.67
N ALA A 133 5.13 12.35 0.56
CA ALA A 133 6.21 11.37 0.56
C ALA A 133 7.52 11.97 1.09
N ASP A 134 7.85 13.20 0.70
CA ASP A 134 9.05 13.94 1.14
C ASP A 134 8.98 14.24 2.65
N LEU A 135 7.83 14.71 3.15
CA LEU A 135 7.62 14.94 4.58
C LEU A 135 7.78 13.63 5.38
N ALA A 136 7.17 12.54 4.90
CA ALA A 136 7.28 11.24 5.55
C ALA A 136 8.74 10.74 5.57
N TYR A 137 9.50 10.95 4.50
CA TYR A 137 10.92 10.61 4.43
C TYR A 137 11.73 11.34 5.50
N GLN A 138 11.60 12.66 5.55
CA GLN A 138 12.35 13.52 6.45
C GLN A 138 12.06 13.23 7.92
N ILE A 139 10.79 12.95 8.26
CA ILE A 139 10.37 12.71 9.64
C ILE A 139 10.69 11.26 10.07
N LEU A 140 10.33 10.26 9.27
CA LEU A 140 10.39 8.86 9.70
C LEU A 140 11.76 8.21 9.51
N LEU A 141 12.52 8.65 8.51
CA LEU A 141 13.81 8.05 8.17
C LEU A 141 14.99 8.94 8.54
N GLU A 142 14.99 10.21 8.13
CA GLU A 142 16.11 11.12 8.41
C GLU A 142 16.05 11.77 9.80
N ASN A 143 14.86 11.86 10.39
CA ASN A 143 14.60 12.64 11.60
C ASN A 143 15.14 14.08 11.48
N SER A 144 14.95 14.71 10.32
CA SER A 144 15.55 15.99 9.93
C SER A 144 14.56 17.16 9.93
N LEU A 145 13.26 16.90 9.79
CA LEU A 145 12.23 17.94 9.87
C LEU A 145 11.84 18.19 11.33
N HIS A 146 11.83 19.46 11.73
CA HIS A 146 11.42 19.90 13.06
C HIS A 146 10.37 21.03 13.02
N ASP A 147 9.89 21.42 11.83
CA ASP A 147 8.91 22.50 11.71
C ASP A 147 7.49 21.95 11.66
N ILE A 148 6.83 21.92 12.82
CA ILE A 148 5.43 21.50 12.97
C ILE A 148 4.47 22.48 12.26
N THR A 149 4.85 23.76 12.12
CA THR A 149 3.99 24.79 11.52
C THR A 149 3.76 24.51 10.05
N ALA A 150 4.83 24.14 9.33
CA ALA A 150 4.74 23.77 7.91
C ALA A 150 3.80 22.58 7.69
N LEU A 151 3.79 21.61 8.62
CA LEU A 151 2.90 20.46 8.57
C LEU A 151 1.44 20.84 8.85
N ASP A 152 1.19 21.76 9.79
CA ASP A 152 -0.15 22.26 10.11
C ASP A 152 -0.79 23.01 8.96
N GLU A 153 -0.03 23.86 8.26
CA GLU A 153 -0.52 24.53 7.05
C GLU A 153 -0.93 23.52 5.97
N TYR A 154 -0.22 22.40 5.89
CA TYR A 154 -0.50 21.34 4.93
C TYR A 154 -1.74 20.55 5.31
N ILE A 155 -1.84 20.13 6.58
CA ILE A 155 -3.02 19.46 7.14
C ILE A 155 -4.29 20.29 6.91
N CYS A 156 -4.22 21.62 7.14
CA CYS A 156 -5.37 22.52 6.94
C CYS A 156 -5.87 22.60 5.48
N LYS A 157 -5.03 22.24 4.50
CA LYS A 157 -5.40 22.23 3.08
C LYS A 157 -6.11 20.94 2.66
N ILE A 158 -5.95 19.86 3.43
CA ILE A 158 -6.57 18.56 3.12
C ILE A 158 -8.00 18.55 3.62
N ARG A 159 -8.93 18.22 2.71
CA ARG A 159 -10.38 18.28 2.96
C ARG A 159 -11.04 16.90 3.02
N SER A 160 -10.27 15.84 2.78
CA SER A 160 -10.74 14.46 2.76
C SER A 160 -10.26 13.73 4.01
N ALA A 161 -11.15 12.90 4.58
CA ALA A 161 -10.74 11.89 5.53
C ALA A 161 -10.24 10.67 4.76
N ASP A 162 -8.92 10.57 4.58
CA ASP A 162 -8.27 9.52 3.82
C ASP A 162 -6.92 9.12 4.43
N PHE A 163 -6.23 8.18 3.79
CA PHE A 163 -4.93 7.70 4.25
C PHE A 163 -3.87 8.81 4.36
N HIS A 164 -3.84 9.75 3.40
CA HIS A 164 -2.87 10.83 3.38
C HIS A 164 -3.10 11.82 4.52
N ALA A 165 -4.36 12.16 4.80
CA ALA A 165 -4.73 12.93 5.99
C ALA A 165 -4.28 12.23 7.27
N GLY A 166 -4.57 10.92 7.39
CA GLY A 166 -4.14 10.12 8.55
C GLY A 166 -2.62 10.08 8.71
N LEU A 167 -1.87 9.92 7.62
CA LEU A 167 -0.42 9.92 7.63
C LEU A 167 0.13 11.26 8.15
N LEU A 168 -0.39 12.39 7.69
CA LEU A 168 0.10 13.70 8.12
C LEU A 168 -0.17 13.97 9.60
N TYR A 169 -1.34 13.57 10.10
CA TYR A 169 -1.63 13.62 11.53
C TYR A 169 -0.69 12.70 12.34
N TYR A 170 -0.40 11.50 11.82
CA TYR A 170 0.57 10.61 12.44
C TYR A 170 1.98 11.24 12.49
N LEU A 171 2.44 11.82 11.37
CA LEU A 171 3.71 12.53 11.28
C LEU A 171 3.78 13.70 12.27
N LYS A 172 2.69 14.46 12.41
CA LYS A 172 2.55 15.53 13.41
C LYS A 172 2.69 14.97 14.81
N GLY A 173 2.00 13.88 15.11
CA GLY A 173 2.11 13.19 16.40
C GLY A 173 3.55 12.81 16.74
N LYS A 174 4.30 12.27 15.77
CA LYS A 174 5.73 11.93 15.95
C LYS A 174 6.59 13.16 16.26
N LEU A 175 6.38 14.27 15.55
CA LEU A 175 7.12 15.51 15.79
C LEU A 175 6.78 16.15 17.14
N CYS A 176 5.50 16.33 17.46
CA CYS A 176 5.05 16.84 18.75
C CYS A 176 5.61 15.98 19.90
N PHE A 177 5.62 14.66 19.75
CA PHE A 177 6.17 13.76 20.75
C PHE A 177 7.70 13.95 20.92
N HIS A 178 8.43 14.15 19.82
CA HIS A 178 9.86 14.46 19.87
C HIS A 178 10.16 15.77 20.60
N GLU A 179 9.28 16.78 20.45
CA GLU A 179 9.38 18.07 21.13
C GLU A 179 8.84 18.07 22.57
N ASN A 180 8.36 16.93 23.08
CA ASN A 180 7.69 16.78 24.38
C ASN A 180 6.34 17.52 24.50
N ALA A 181 5.71 17.87 23.38
CA ALA A 181 4.33 18.37 23.32
C ALA A 181 3.34 17.19 23.33
N ILE A 182 3.23 16.52 24.49
CA ILE A 182 2.55 15.22 24.60
C ILE A 182 1.04 15.32 24.33
N GLU A 183 0.36 16.36 24.82
CA GLU A 183 -1.09 16.52 24.60
C GLU A 183 -1.40 16.71 23.11
N GLU A 184 -0.63 17.56 22.43
CA GLU A 184 -0.72 17.80 21.00
C GLU A 184 -0.39 16.54 20.20
N ALA A 185 0.62 15.77 20.63
CA ALA A 185 0.96 14.51 20.01
C ALA A 185 -0.19 13.50 20.08
N LEU A 186 -0.80 13.35 21.26
CA LEU A 186 -1.92 12.44 21.47
C LEU A 186 -3.15 12.84 20.65
N HIS A 187 -3.47 14.13 20.62
CA HIS A 187 -4.56 14.65 19.78
C HIS A 187 -4.27 14.41 18.28
N ALA A 188 -3.03 14.58 17.84
CA ALA A 188 -2.64 14.27 16.46
C ALA A 188 -2.76 12.77 16.15
N PHE A 189 -2.32 11.89 17.06
CA PHE A 189 -2.50 10.44 16.88
C PHE A 189 -3.97 10.03 16.84
N ASP A 190 -4.84 10.63 17.66
CA ASP A 190 -6.28 10.34 17.66
C ASP A 190 -6.92 10.71 16.31
N ASN A 191 -6.58 11.89 15.78
CA ASN A 191 -6.98 12.28 14.43
C ASN A 191 -6.42 11.33 13.36
N ALA A 192 -5.20 10.84 13.52
CA ALA A 192 -4.63 9.85 12.60
C ALA A 192 -5.45 8.56 12.59
N LEU A 193 -5.82 8.03 13.77
CA LEU A 193 -6.65 6.81 13.90
C LEU A 193 -8.01 6.97 13.19
N PHE A 194 -8.70 8.09 13.41
CA PHE A 194 -9.98 8.37 12.74
C PHE A 194 -9.87 8.31 11.21
N ASN A 195 -8.82 8.91 10.64
CA ASN A 195 -8.59 8.94 9.21
C ASN A 195 -8.21 7.56 8.66
N PHE A 196 -7.37 6.82 9.39
CA PHE A 196 -6.98 5.44 9.05
C PHE A 196 -8.18 4.48 9.03
N GLU A 197 -9.07 4.56 10.02
CA GLU A 197 -10.32 3.79 10.05
C GLU A 197 -11.23 4.16 8.88
N THR A 198 -11.41 5.45 8.62
CA THR A 198 -12.22 5.95 7.50
C THR A 198 -11.68 5.47 6.15
N ALA A 199 -10.35 5.41 6.01
CA ALA A 199 -9.68 4.96 4.80
C ALA A 199 -9.57 3.43 4.68
N GLU A 200 -10.02 2.67 5.70
CA GLU A 200 -9.77 1.22 5.85
C GLU A 200 -8.28 0.86 5.68
N SER A 201 -7.40 1.73 6.18
CA SER A 201 -5.95 1.63 6.09
C SER A 201 -5.34 1.52 7.48
N TYR A 202 -4.55 0.49 7.73
CA TYR A 202 -4.01 0.24 9.07
C TYR A 202 -2.47 0.25 9.16
N LEU A 203 -1.78 0.74 8.12
CA LEU A 203 -0.31 0.67 8.04
C LEU A 203 0.41 1.32 9.23
N PHE A 204 -0.10 2.44 9.72
CA PHE A 204 0.42 3.17 10.89
C PHE A 204 -0.55 3.16 12.08
N TYR A 205 -1.69 2.47 11.96
CA TYR A 205 -2.75 2.50 12.97
C TYR A 205 -2.27 1.95 14.31
N ASP A 206 -1.68 0.75 14.32
CA ASP A 206 -1.25 0.11 15.57
C ASP A 206 -0.15 0.91 16.28
N ASP A 207 0.74 1.56 15.51
CA ASP A 207 1.79 2.42 16.07
C ASP A 207 1.17 3.67 16.71
N ALA A 208 0.29 4.38 15.99
CA ALA A 208 -0.44 5.53 16.54
C ALA A 208 -1.25 5.16 17.79
N LYS A 209 -1.93 4.01 17.76
CA LYS A 209 -2.71 3.49 18.88
C LYS A 209 -1.83 3.15 20.07
N GLN A 210 -0.65 2.58 19.85
CA GLN A 210 0.28 2.27 20.92
C GLN A 210 0.75 3.55 21.65
N TYR A 211 1.00 4.65 20.93
CA TYR A 211 1.30 5.94 21.56
C TYR A 211 0.16 6.39 22.48
N ILE A 212 -1.09 6.31 22.02
CA ILE A 212 -2.26 6.68 22.83
C ILE A 212 -2.42 5.76 24.04
N ASP A 213 -2.33 4.45 23.86
CA ASP A 213 -2.52 3.49 24.95
C ASP A 213 -1.43 3.62 26.03
N THR A 214 -0.19 3.94 25.60
CA THR A 214 0.97 4.09 26.50
C THR A 214 0.97 5.42 27.24
N TYR A 215 0.70 6.53 26.53
CA TYR A 215 0.89 7.88 27.07
C TYR A 215 -0.43 8.63 27.34
N GLY A 216 -1.55 8.20 26.77
CA GLY A 216 -2.88 8.78 26.99
C GLY A 216 -3.41 8.60 28.40
N ASN A 217 -2.96 7.56 29.10
CA ASN A 217 -3.22 7.36 30.53
C ASN A 217 -2.22 8.09 31.45
N SER A 218 -1.13 8.65 30.90
CA SER A 218 -0.07 9.34 31.65
C SER A 218 -0.33 10.83 31.93
N SER A 219 -1.56 11.30 31.77
CA SER A 219 -2.02 12.49 32.53
C SER A 219 -1.97 12.25 34.06
N TYR A 220 -1.65 11.02 34.51
CA TYR A 220 -1.04 10.72 35.80
C TYR A 220 0.24 9.89 35.63
N LEU A 221 1.37 10.43 36.11
CA LEU A 221 2.69 9.82 36.32
C LEU A 221 3.78 10.06 35.26
N HIS A 222 4.76 10.83 35.75
CA HIS A 222 6.13 11.05 35.34
C HIS A 222 6.90 9.89 34.67
N TYR A 223 7.66 10.28 33.64
CA TYR A 223 8.95 9.77 33.13
C TYR A 223 9.08 8.30 32.68
N GLY A 224 9.77 8.13 31.53
CA GLY A 224 10.64 6.98 31.27
C GLY A 224 10.76 6.60 29.81
N LYS A 225 11.92 6.88 29.19
CA LYS A 225 12.31 6.38 27.86
C LYS A 225 12.15 4.85 27.80
N ALA A 226 11.45 4.34 26.80
CA ALA A 226 11.51 2.93 26.42
C ALA A 226 11.62 2.82 24.90
N ASP A 227 12.75 2.27 24.44
CA ASP A 227 12.93 1.78 23.08
C ASP A 227 11.90 0.68 22.81
N VAL A 228 11.08 0.85 21.77
CA VAL A 228 10.06 -0.16 21.38
C VAL A 228 10.48 -0.80 20.07
N ALA A 229 10.76 -2.11 20.15
CA ALA A 229 10.96 -2.97 19.00
C ALA A 229 9.60 -3.33 18.37
N ILE A 230 9.46 -3.11 17.06
CA ILE A 230 8.27 -3.43 16.28
C ILE A 230 8.47 -4.80 15.63
N HIS A 231 7.65 -5.79 15.99
CA HIS A 231 7.55 -7.06 15.28
C HIS A 231 6.46 -7.03 14.21
N THR A 232 6.77 -7.80 13.16
CA THR A 232 6.27 -7.94 11.79
C THR A 232 4.76 -8.30 11.69
N ASP A 233 4.04 -8.19 10.58
CA ASP A 233 4.31 -8.83 9.28
C ASP A 233 3.44 -8.28 8.13
N ILE A 234 3.92 -8.58 6.92
CA ILE A 234 3.53 -8.15 5.57
C ILE A 234 2.02 -8.29 5.21
N ASP A 235 1.20 -8.96 6.03
CA ASP A 235 -0.25 -9.16 5.82
C ASP A 235 -1.06 -7.85 5.75
N MET A 236 -0.56 -6.76 6.32
CA MET A 236 -1.26 -5.47 6.32
C MET A 236 -1.22 -4.76 4.96
N VAL A 237 -0.21 -5.04 4.12
CA VAL A 237 -0.17 -4.57 2.72
C VAL A 237 -1.25 -5.28 1.89
N GLU A 238 -1.70 -6.48 2.31
CA GLU A 238 -2.70 -7.27 1.57
C GLU A 238 -4.16 -6.80 1.74
N ARG A 239 -4.49 -6.01 2.77
CA ARG A 239 -5.82 -5.38 2.86
C ARG A 239 -6.05 -4.33 1.77
N TYR A 240 -4.99 -3.85 1.12
CA TYR A 240 -5.08 -2.98 -0.03
C TYR A 240 -5.36 -3.76 -1.32
N ARG A 241 -6.66 -3.90 -1.61
CA ARG A 241 -7.24 -4.32 -2.89
C ARG A 241 -7.05 -5.79 -3.27
N MET A 242 -7.83 -6.66 -2.62
CA MET A 242 -8.43 -7.85 -3.25
C MET A 242 -9.94 -7.94 -2.96
N ILE A 243 -10.67 -6.84 -3.12
CA ILE A 243 -12.10 -6.90 -3.41
C ILE A 243 -12.29 -6.21 -4.76
N PRO A 244 -12.70 -6.94 -5.83
CA PRO A 244 -13.22 -6.27 -7.01
C PRO A 244 -14.37 -5.39 -6.54
N LYS A 245 -14.35 -4.09 -6.83
CA LYS A 245 -15.57 -3.26 -6.72
C LYS A 245 -16.68 -4.05 -7.41
N LYS A 246 -17.60 -4.62 -6.64
CA LYS A 246 -18.87 -5.08 -7.18
C LYS A 246 -19.50 -3.83 -7.75
N ASP A 247 -19.75 -3.84 -9.05
CA ASP A 247 -20.49 -2.80 -9.73
C ASP A 247 -21.68 -2.40 -8.85
N ALA A 248 -21.72 -1.12 -8.50
CA ALA A 248 -22.89 -0.49 -7.92
C ALA A 248 -24.06 -0.78 -8.88
N LYS A 249 -25.10 -1.43 -8.35
CA LYS A 249 -26.38 -1.54 -9.03
C LYS A 249 -27.08 -0.19 -9.05
#